data_AF-A0A2D5N871-F1
#
_entry.id   AF-A0A2D5N871-F1
#
_cell.length_a   1.000
_cell.length_b   1.000
_cell.length_c   1.000
_cell.angle_alpha   90.00
_cell.angle_beta   90.00
_cell.angle_gamma   90.00
#
_symmetry.space_group_name_H-M   'P 1'
#
loop_
_entity.id
_entity.type
_entity.pdbx_description
1 polymer ?
#
loop_
_entity_poly.entity_id
_entity_poly.type
_entity_poly.pdbx_seq_one_letter_code
_entity_poly.pdbx_strand_id
1 'polypeptide(L)'
;MIYSQNTLSVKDGAYGYNTDFKLDIHLATDTAIKALQFDLKYDGDNFDYKSTFDLTKSRLGGEDSDHVITVKEVKSGNLRILIYSPSNKVIPNGDGELLKIDFSNTKKYNTYTFELASVVASKEDNTNLSLELKNGNIITLASHVNYIPSFIDLTSIYKDAKPDYEWIIRNDGTDTLNITLSDSKLTKFTLTQWDDKTTPITWPLKILPQNGGTNNIEAKINVRVDSSANGTFEESLFLDSDDPDDSRKGVKEIKFKATVYNENRVIIQ
;
A
#
# COMPACT_ATOMS: atom_id res chain seq x y z
N MET A 1 -29.83 -22.53 17.54
CA MET A 1 -30.09 -21.08 17.45
C MET A 1 -28.76 -20.41 17.16
N ILE A 2 -28.63 -19.72 16.02
CA ILE A 2 -27.50 -18.83 15.77
C ILE A 2 -27.97 -17.47 16.29
N TYR A 3 -27.45 -17.02 17.44
CA TYR A 3 -27.73 -15.68 17.92
C TYR A 3 -27.06 -14.70 16.94
N SER A 4 -27.80 -13.74 16.39
CA SER A 4 -27.18 -12.60 15.72
C SER A 4 -26.38 -11.84 16.77
N GLN A 5 -25.07 -11.71 16.56
CA GLN A 5 -24.19 -11.05 17.51
C GLN A 5 -24.28 -9.53 17.31
N ASN A 6 -24.50 -8.79 18.40
CA ASN A 6 -24.42 -7.33 18.37
C ASN A 6 -22.98 -6.93 18.08
N THR A 7 -22.73 -6.08 17.08
CA THR A 7 -21.38 -5.73 16.65
C THR A 7 -21.17 -4.24 16.46
N LEU A 8 -19.97 -3.78 16.77
CA LEU A 8 -19.42 -2.52 16.30
C LEU A 8 -18.23 -2.86 15.41
N SER A 9 -18.19 -2.32 14.20
CA SER A 9 -17.17 -2.69 13.23
C SER A 9 -16.60 -1.50 12.47
N VAL A 10 -15.30 -1.55 12.19
CA VAL A 10 -14.62 -0.67 11.25
C VAL A 10 -14.54 -1.41 9.92
N LYS A 11 -14.89 -0.75 8.81
CA LYS A 11 -14.71 -1.33 7.48
C LYS A 11 -13.25 -1.29 7.06
N ASP A 12 -12.79 -2.38 6.47
CA ASP A 12 -11.52 -2.41 5.75
C ASP A 12 -11.57 -1.45 4.55
N GLY A 13 -10.40 -0.94 4.17
CA GLY A 13 -10.29 -0.01 3.06
C GLY A 13 -8.87 0.04 2.49
N ALA A 14 -8.77 0.48 1.24
CA ALA A 14 -7.50 0.74 0.58
C ALA A 14 -7.58 2.09 -0.12
N TYR A 15 -6.66 2.99 0.21
CA TYR A 15 -6.69 4.38 -0.24
C TYR A 15 -5.32 4.81 -0.73
N GLY A 16 -5.27 5.66 -1.75
CA GLY A 16 -4.02 6.24 -2.23
C GLY A 16 -3.27 6.97 -1.12
N TYR A 17 -1.95 7.08 -1.23
CA TYR A 17 -1.16 7.85 -0.27
C TYR A 17 -1.41 9.37 -0.37
N ASN A 18 -1.20 10.08 0.75
CA ASN A 18 -1.42 11.54 0.84
C ASN A 18 -2.82 11.94 0.34
N THR A 19 -3.82 11.08 0.56
CA THR A 19 -5.21 11.34 0.18
C THR A 19 -6.09 11.44 1.41
N ASP A 20 -7.13 12.26 1.28
CA ASP A 20 -8.23 12.27 2.23
C ASP A 20 -9.16 11.07 1.92
N PHE A 21 -9.61 10.38 2.95
CA PHE A 21 -10.57 9.29 2.86
C PHE A 21 -11.55 9.28 4.03
N LYS A 22 -12.65 8.54 3.86
CA LYS A 22 -13.68 8.36 4.88
C LYS A 22 -13.63 6.94 5.43
N LEU A 23 -13.44 6.83 6.74
CA LEU A 23 -13.45 5.56 7.46
C LEU A 23 -14.88 5.24 7.92
N ASP A 24 -15.41 4.12 7.44
CA ASP A 24 -16.79 3.71 7.74
C ASP A 24 -16.88 2.89 9.02
N ILE A 25 -17.75 3.30 9.93
CA ILE A 25 -18.05 2.60 11.18
C ILE A 25 -19.49 2.09 11.13
N HIS A 26 -19.67 0.80 11.38
CA HIS A 26 -20.95 0.11 11.33
C HIS A 26 -21.39 -0.38 12.70
N LEU A 27 -22.70 -0.31 12.95
CA LEU A 27 -23.34 -0.80 14.18
C LEU A 27 -24.47 -1.76 13.80
N ALA A 28 -24.38 -2.99 14.30
CA ALA A 28 -25.44 -3.98 14.25
C ALA A 28 -25.92 -4.27 15.68
N THR A 29 -27.19 -3.99 15.96
CA THR A 29 -27.81 -4.34 17.24
C THR A 29 -29.17 -5.01 17.05
N ASP A 30 -29.46 -6.03 17.84
CA ASP A 30 -30.77 -6.69 17.95
C ASP A 30 -31.74 -5.92 18.87
N THR A 31 -31.18 -5.07 19.73
CA THR A 31 -31.87 -4.27 20.74
C THR A 31 -31.53 -2.79 20.52
N ALA A 32 -32.49 -1.91 20.79
CA ALA A 32 -32.26 -0.47 20.76
C ALA A 32 -31.33 -0.03 21.91
N ILE A 33 -30.54 1.02 21.69
CA ILE A 33 -29.64 1.61 22.68
C ILE A 33 -29.88 3.11 22.80
N LYS A 34 -29.69 3.71 23.97
CA LYS A 34 -29.85 5.16 24.22
C LYS A 34 -28.60 5.97 23.88
N ALA A 35 -27.44 5.38 24.07
CA ALA A 35 -26.17 6.03 23.86
C ALA A 35 -25.09 5.00 23.53
N LEU A 36 -24.09 5.46 22.78
CA LEU A 36 -22.90 4.70 22.43
C LEU A 36 -21.66 5.55 22.66
N GLN A 37 -20.70 5.02 23.40
CA GLN A 37 -19.35 5.54 23.49
C GLN A 37 -18.36 4.48 23.02
N PHE A 38 -17.33 4.87 22.30
CA PHE A 38 -16.18 4.02 21.99
C PHE A 38 -14.94 4.85 21.73
N ASP A 39 -13.78 4.22 21.88
CA ASP A 39 -12.50 4.74 21.42
C ASP A 39 -12.14 4.08 20.07
N LEU A 40 -11.63 4.87 19.14
CA LEU A 40 -11.03 4.42 17.87
C LEU A 40 -9.54 4.74 17.92
N LYS A 41 -8.72 3.70 18.03
CA LYS A 41 -7.26 3.80 18.00
C LYS A 41 -6.75 3.59 16.58
N TYR A 42 -5.74 4.36 16.22
CA TYR A 42 -5.11 4.32 14.90
C TYR A 42 -3.63 4.74 15.02
N ASP A 43 -2.87 4.54 13.95
CA ASP A 43 -1.48 4.97 13.88
C ASP A 43 -1.39 6.47 13.60
N GLY A 44 -1.19 7.27 14.66
CA GLY A 44 -1.09 8.73 14.57
C GLY A 44 0.17 9.25 13.86
N ASP A 45 1.15 8.41 13.55
CA ASP A 45 2.31 8.81 12.73
C ASP A 45 1.99 8.72 11.23
N ASN A 46 0.97 7.96 10.85
CA ASN A 46 0.64 7.65 9.46
C ASN A 46 -0.75 8.11 9.03
N PHE A 47 -1.59 8.54 9.97
CA PHE A 47 -2.91 9.09 9.69
C PHE A 47 -3.16 10.33 10.54
N ASP A 48 -3.86 11.28 9.95
CA ASP A 48 -4.35 12.48 10.63
C ASP A 48 -5.88 12.50 10.60
N TYR A 49 -6.50 12.66 11.77
CA TYR A 49 -7.93 12.92 11.87
C TYR A 49 -8.26 14.34 11.40
N LYS A 50 -9.15 14.48 10.41
CA LYS A 50 -9.47 15.78 9.78
C LYS A 50 -10.45 16.63 10.57
N SER A 51 -10.85 16.22 11.78
CA SER A 51 -11.85 16.93 12.60
C SER A 51 -13.24 17.01 11.96
N THR A 52 -13.53 16.17 10.96
CA THR A 52 -14.81 16.10 10.27
C THR A 52 -15.35 14.66 10.29
N PHE A 53 -16.68 14.56 10.25
CA PHE A 53 -17.41 13.29 10.29
C PHE A 53 -18.78 13.47 9.62
N ASP A 54 -19.34 12.36 9.13
CA ASP A 54 -20.72 12.25 8.71
C ASP A 54 -21.45 11.29 9.64
N LEU A 55 -22.61 11.69 10.15
CA LEU A 55 -23.43 10.86 11.01
C LEU A 55 -24.64 10.33 10.24
N THR A 56 -24.82 9.02 10.20
CA THR A 56 -25.86 8.38 9.38
C THR A 56 -27.22 8.49 10.07
N LYS A 57 -27.96 9.58 9.82
CA LYS A 57 -29.25 9.88 10.48
C LYS A 57 -30.31 8.79 10.32
N SER A 58 -30.36 8.12 9.16
CA SER A 58 -31.24 6.96 8.95
C SER A 58 -30.98 5.84 9.96
N ARG A 59 -29.73 5.66 10.40
CA ARG A 59 -29.36 4.71 11.46
C ARG A 59 -29.71 5.23 12.86
N LEU A 60 -30.01 6.50 13.04
CA LEU A 60 -30.32 7.09 14.35
C LEU A 60 -31.81 7.37 14.54
N GLY A 61 -32.68 6.74 13.76
CA GLY A 61 -34.13 6.94 13.82
C GLY A 61 -34.70 7.87 12.74
N GLY A 62 -33.92 8.20 11.71
CA GLY A 62 -34.37 9.00 10.56
C GLY A 62 -34.04 10.49 10.66
N GLU A 63 -34.59 11.28 9.75
CA GLU A 63 -34.33 12.73 9.65
C GLU A 63 -34.74 13.51 10.91
N ASP A 64 -35.76 13.04 11.62
CA ASP A 64 -36.24 13.64 12.88
C ASP A 64 -35.35 13.27 14.09
N SER A 65 -34.24 12.57 13.87
CA SER A 65 -33.31 12.18 14.92
C SER A 65 -32.54 13.39 15.46
N ASP A 66 -32.64 13.61 16.76
CA ASP A 66 -31.92 14.66 17.50
C ASP A 66 -30.61 14.13 18.11
N HIS A 67 -30.17 12.94 17.72
CA HIS A 67 -28.88 12.41 18.16
C HIS A 67 -27.75 13.35 17.72
N VAL A 68 -26.87 13.63 18.66
CA VAL A 68 -25.64 14.39 18.50
C VAL A 68 -24.45 13.47 18.70
N ILE A 69 -23.32 13.88 18.14
CA ILE A 69 -22.05 13.17 18.24
C ILE A 69 -20.99 14.15 18.76
N THR A 70 -20.13 13.66 19.63
CA THR A 70 -18.87 14.30 20.01
C THR A 70 -17.73 13.39 19.59
N VAL A 71 -16.80 13.92 18.81
CA VAL A 71 -15.54 13.25 18.48
C VAL A 71 -14.42 14.07 19.09
N LYS A 72 -13.67 13.48 20.02
CA LYS A 72 -12.55 14.13 20.68
C LYS A 72 -11.29 13.31 20.47
N GLU A 73 -10.25 13.92 19.93
CA GLU A 73 -8.93 13.34 20.01
C GLU A 73 -8.41 13.45 21.45
N VAL A 74 -8.30 12.31 22.13
CA VAL A 74 -7.85 12.25 23.52
C VAL A 74 -6.33 12.43 23.59
N LYS A 75 -5.65 11.89 22.58
CA LYS A 75 -4.24 12.03 22.23
C LYS A 75 -4.10 11.61 20.77
N SER A 76 -3.00 11.97 20.12
CA SER A 76 -2.69 11.49 18.77
C SER A 76 -2.85 9.96 18.67
N GLY A 77 -3.52 9.50 17.62
CA GLY A 77 -3.82 8.09 17.40
C GLY A 77 -4.97 7.52 18.25
N ASN A 78 -5.74 8.35 18.98
CA ASN A 78 -6.88 7.88 19.76
C ASN A 78 -8.05 8.88 19.79
N LEU A 79 -9.12 8.58 19.06
CA LEU A 79 -10.38 9.31 19.11
C LEU A 79 -11.33 8.68 20.11
N ARG A 80 -12.01 9.50 20.92
CA ARG A 80 -13.19 9.11 21.68
C ARG A 80 -14.44 9.65 21.02
N ILE A 81 -15.35 8.75 20.72
CA ILE A 81 -16.64 9.05 20.09
C ILE A 81 -17.74 8.83 21.13
N LEU A 82 -18.66 9.79 21.23
CA LEU A 82 -19.88 9.69 22.03
C LEU A 82 -21.07 10.10 21.18
N ILE A 83 -22.06 9.21 21.05
CA ILE A 83 -23.32 9.45 20.34
C ILE A 83 -24.47 9.29 21.34
N TYR A 84 -25.32 10.30 21.45
CA TYR A 84 -26.48 10.30 22.35
C TYR A 84 -27.56 11.27 21.85
N SER A 85 -28.79 11.12 22.34
CA SER A 85 -29.90 12.06 22.11
C SER A 85 -30.15 12.89 23.37
N PRO A 86 -30.17 14.25 23.28
CA PRO A 86 -30.58 15.11 24.40
C PRO A 86 -32.03 14.88 24.85
N SER A 87 -32.93 14.47 23.95
CA SER A 87 -34.31 14.11 24.31
C SER A 87 -34.47 12.63 24.70
N ASN A 88 -33.37 11.91 24.94
CA ASN A 88 -33.35 10.48 25.28
C ASN A 88 -34.02 9.58 24.23
N LYS A 89 -34.03 9.98 22.95
CA LYS A 89 -34.39 9.06 21.87
C LYS A 89 -33.40 7.90 21.83
N VAL A 90 -33.90 6.75 21.40
CA VAL A 90 -33.08 5.56 21.19
C VAL A 90 -32.49 5.56 19.78
N ILE A 91 -31.30 5.00 19.65
CA ILE A 91 -30.78 4.42 18.43
C ILE A 91 -31.55 3.11 18.22
N PRO A 92 -32.40 2.99 17.19
CA PRO A 92 -33.22 1.79 16.97
C PRO A 92 -32.34 0.55 16.79
N ASN A 93 -32.89 -0.65 16.95
CA ASN A 93 -32.19 -1.87 16.52
C ASN A 93 -32.05 -1.90 14.99
N GLY A 94 -31.08 -2.67 14.49
CA GLY A 94 -30.77 -2.79 13.07
C GLY A 94 -29.28 -2.85 12.80
N ASP A 95 -28.94 -3.08 11.54
CA ASP A 95 -27.59 -3.19 11.01
C ASP A 95 -27.38 -2.13 9.91
N GLY A 96 -26.27 -1.40 10.00
CA GLY A 96 -25.88 -0.46 8.97
C GLY A 96 -24.71 0.42 9.37
N GLU A 97 -24.36 1.31 8.46
CA GLU A 97 -23.42 2.40 8.69
C GLU A 97 -23.97 3.32 9.79
N LEU A 98 -23.11 3.63 10.77
CA LEU A 98 -23.42 4.52 11.88
C LEU A 98 -22.83 5.91 11.64
N LEU A 99 -21.57 5.96 11.22
CA LEU A 99 -20.86 7.18 10.90
C LEU A 99 -19.71 6.94 9.94
N LYS A 100 -19.24 8.03 9.32
CA LYS A 100 -17.95 8.11 8.63
C LYS A 100 -17.07 9.13 9.33
N ILE A 101 -15.78 8.85 9.45
CA ILE A 101 -14.79 9.79 10.00
C ILE A 101 -13.76 10.10 8.92
N ASP A 102 -13.45 11.38 8.73
CA ASP A 102 -12.48 11.80 7.71
C ASP A 102 -11.04 11.72 8.24
N PHE A 103 -10.18 11.06 7.47
CA PHE A 103 -8.74 10.94 7.73
C PHE A 103 -7.95 11.34 6.50
N SER A 104 -6.69 11.76 6.69
CA SER A 104 -5.66 11.70 5.66
C SER A 104 -4.59 10.70 6.02
N ASN A 105 -3.94 10.08 5.04
CA ASN A 105 -2.79 9.20 5.26
C ASN A 105 -1.47 9.79 4.73
N THR A 106 -0.35 9.23 5.18
CA THR A 106 0.97 9.56 4.64
C THR A 106 1.31 8.72 3.40
N LYS A 107 2.53 8.89 2.87
CA LYS A 107 3.11 8.04 1.81
C LYS A 107 3.71 6.71 2.26
N LYS A 108 3.64 6.39 3.56
CA LYS A 108 4.15 5.13 4.06
C LYS A 108 3.17 4.01 3.69
N TYR A 109 3.56 3.21 2.71
CA TYR A 109 2.81 2.01 2.33
C TYR A 109 2.83 1.01 3.48
N ASN A 110 1.65 0.56 3.91
CA ASN A 110 1.48 -0.55 4.84
C ASN A 110 -0.01 -0.92 4.94
N THR A 111 -0.28 -2.00 5.65
CA THR A 111 -1.60 -2.29 6.23
C THR A 111 -1.61 -1.85 7.69
N TYR A 112 -2.55 -0.97 8.04
CA TYR A 112 -2.69 -0.40 9.38
C TYR A 112 -3.99 -0.82 10.03
N THR A 113 -3.93 -1.29 11.27
CA THR A 113 -5.12 -1.69 12.02
C THR A 113 -5.73 -0.47 12.73
N PHE A 114 -7.03 -0.29 12.54
CA PHE A 114 -7.88 0.62 13.30
C PHE A 114 -8.66 -0.20 14.33
N GLU A 115 -8.40 0.06 15.61
CA GLU A 115 -8.89 -0.75 16.72
C GLU A 115 -10.02 -0.03 17.47
N LEU A 116 -11.12 -0.75 17.70
CA LEU A 116 -12.20 -0.31 18.58
C LEU A 116 -11.88 -0.72 20.03
N ALA A 117 -12.04 0.21 20.96
CA ALA A 117 -11.79 -0.03 22.38
C ALA A 117 -12.77 0.74 23.27
N SER A 118 -12.76 0.43 24.58
CA SER A 118 -13.48 1.21 25.60
C SER A 118 -14.96 1.46 25.29
N VAL A 119 -15.62 0.43 24.76
CA VAL A 119 -16.99 0.52 24.27
C VAL A 119 -18.01 0.44 25.39
N VAL A 120 -18.96 1.37 25.38
CA VAL A 120 -20.12 1.39 26.28
C VAL A 120 -21.35 1.68 25.43
N ALA A 121 -22.22 0.68 25.28
CA ALA A 121 -23.54 0.83 24.68
C ALA A 121 -24.59 0.69 25.78
N SER A 122 -25.41 1.72 26.00
CA SER A 122 -26.41 1.71 27.07
C SER A 122 -27.79 1.36 26.51
N LYS A 123 -28.43 0.31 27.05
CA LYS A 123 -29.81 -0.06 26.72
C LYS A 123 -30.81 0.91 27.33
N GLU A 124 -32.08 0.75 26.95
CA GLU A 124 -33.17 1.56 27.50
C GLU A 124 -33.34 1.45 29.03
N ASP A 125 -33.03 0.28 29.60
CA ASP A 125 -33.05 -0.01 31.04
C ASP A 125 -31.79 0.52 31.78
N ASN A 126 -30.91 1.26 31.09
CA ASN A 126 -29.62 1.78 31.56
C ASN A 126 -28.57 0.72 31.88
N THR A 127 -28.80 -0.55 31.55
CA THR A 127 -27.75 -1.58 31.61
C THR A 127 -26.96 -1.61 30.30
N ASN A 128 -25.78 -2.23 30.32
CA ASN A 128 -24.91 -2.26 29.14
C ASN A 128 -25.34 -3.35 28.14
N LEU A 129 -25.24 -3.02 26.85
CA LEU A 129 -25.27 -3.98 25.75
C LEU A 129 -23.83 -4.39 25.42
N SER A 130 -23.53 -5.68 25.45
CA SER A 130 -22.25 -6.21 24.99
C SER A 130 -22.20 -6.19 23.46
N LEU A 131 -21.12 -5.64 22.91
CA LEU A 131 -20.84 -5.62 21.47
C LEU A 131 -19.58 -6.44 21.19
N GLU A 132 -19.63 -7.28 20.15
CA GLU A 132 -18.43 -7.81 19.52
C GLU A 132 -17.74 -6.69 18.73
N LEU A 133 -16.43 -6.52 18.92
CA LEU A 133 -15.66 -5.49 18.26
C LEU A 133 -14.94 -6.09 17.06
N LYS A 134 -15.16 -5.52 15.89
CA LYS A 134 -14.48 -5.92 14.65
C LYS A 134 -13.61 -4.76 14.18
N ASN A 135 -12.32 -4.86 14.48
CA ASN A 135 -11.31 -3.93 14.01
C ASN A 135 -11.22 -3.97 12.47
N GLY A 136 -10.74 -2.89 11.89
CA GLY A 136 -10.59 -2.75 10.44
C GLY A 136 -9.12 -2.59 10.06
N ASN A 137 -8.79 -2.99 8.84
CA ASN A 137 -7.48 -2.81 8.24
C ASN A 137 -7.55 -1.81 7.09
N ILE A 138 -6.75 -0.76 7.19
CA ILE A 138 -6.65 0.30 6.20
C ILE A 138 -5.29 0.20 5.51
N ILE A 139 -5.31 0.05 4.20
CA ILE A 139 -4.11 -0.06 3.36
C ILE A 139 -3.83 1.31 2.74
N THR A 140 -2.65 1.86 3.02
CA THR A 140 -2.12 2.98 2.23
C THR A 140 -1.52 2.41 0.96
N LEU A 141 -2.14 2.66 -0.18
CA LEU A 141 -1.70 2.25 -1.51
C LEU A 141 -0.56 3.15 -1.99
N ALA A 142 0.64 2.60 -2.07
CA ALA A 142 1.83 3.22 -2.64
C ALA A 142 2.76 2.13 -3.19
N SER A 143 3.37 2.37 -4.35
CA SER A 143 4.42 1.51 -4.88
C SER A 143 5.73 1.74 -4.12
N HIS A 144 6.62 0.74 -4.11
CA HIS A 144 7.95 0.89 -3.52
C HIS A 144 8.95 0.04 -4.27
N VAL A 145 9.94 0.67 -4.89
CA VAL A 145 11.01 -0.07 -5.57
C VAL A 145 12.10 -0.44 -4.57
N ASN A 146 12.22 -1.74 -4.27
CA ASN A 146 13.21 -2.24 -3.29
C ASN A 146 14.65 -1.90 -3.70
N TYR A 147 14.97 -2.14 -4.97
CA TYR A 147 16.32 -1.95 -5.48
C TYR A 147 16.34 -1.72 -6.99
N ILE A 148 16.87 -0.57 -7.39
CA ILE A 148 17.42 -0.33 -8.73
C ILE A 148 18.91 -0.02 -8.50
N PRO A 149 19.83 -0.88 -8.95
CA PRO A 149 21.26 -0.57 -8.85
C PRO A 149 21.56 0.69 -9.64
N SER A 150 22.38 1.59 -9.11
CA SER A 150 22.98 2.67 -9.92
C SER A 150 24.05 2.14 -10.88
N PHE A 151 24.54 0.92 -10.63
CA PHE A 151 25.65 0.31 -11.36
C PHE A 151 25.55 -1.21 -11.37
N ILE A 152 25.71 -1.81 -12.55
CA ILE A 152 25.75 -3.25 -12.80
C ILE A 152 27.08 -3.56 -13.50
N ASP A 153 27.96 -4.32 -12.84
CA ASP A 153 29.24 -4.76 -13.41
C ASP A 153 29.16 -6.25 -13.78
N LEU A 154 29.25 -6.54 -15.08
CA LEU A 154 29.36 -7.90 -15.60
C LEU A 154 30.80 -8.43 -15.50
N THR A 155 31.73 -7.64 -14.96
CA THR A 155 33.14 -7.96 -14.74
C THR A 155 33.89 -8.25 -16.05
N SER A 156 34.78 -9.24 -16.05
CA SER A 156 35.60 -9.62 -17.19
C SER A 156 34.95 -10.77 -17.96
N ILE A 157 34.77 -10.59 -19.27
CA ILE A 157 34.09 -11.52 -20.15
C ILE A 157 35.04 -11.90 -21.30
N TYR A 158 35.16 -13.19 -21.58
CA TYR A 158 35.90 -13.65 -22.74
C TYR A 158 35.24 -13.17 -24.04
N LYS A 159 36.05 -12.75 -25.01
CA LYS A 159 35.61 -12.40 -26.35
C LYS A 159 34.74 -13.53 -26.94
N ASP A 160 33.64 -13.14 -27.58
CA ASP A 160 32.64 -14.00 -28.21
C ASP A 160 31.82 -14.88 -27.22
N ALA A 161 32.02 -14.75 -25.90
CA ALA A 161 31.19 -15.41 -24.90
C ALA A 161 29.82 -14.73 -24.75
N LYS A 162 28.80 -15.48 -24.32
CA LYS A 162 27.44 -14.97 -24.10
C LYS A 162 26.99 -15.16 -22.65
N PRO A 163 27.65 -14.50 -21.67
CA PRO A 163 27.26 -14.64 -20.27
C PRO A 163 25.92 -13.96 -20.00
N ASP A 164 25.10 -14.61 -19.19
CA ASP A 164 23.82 -14.07 -18.70
C ASP A 164 24.03 -13.46 -17.31
N TYR A 165 23.53 -12.24 -17.11
CA TYR A 165 23.47 -11.60 -15.79
C TYR A 165 22.01 -11.33 -15.42
N GLU A 166 21.58 -11.84 -14.27
CA GLU A 166 20.22 -11.61 -13.76
C GLU A 166 20.15 -10.28 -13.01
N TRP A 167 19.35 -9.36 -13.53
CA TRP A 167 18.95 -8.15 -12.82
C TRP A 167 17.48 -8.27 -12.43
N ILE A 168 17.20 -8.17 -11.13
CA ILE A 168 15.85 -8.26 -10.58
C ILE A 168 15.42 -6.87 -10.09
N ILE A 169 14.20 -6.47 -10.45
CA ILE A 169 13.51 -5.33 -9.86
C ILE A 169 12.28 -5.84 -9.11
N ARG A 170 12.03 -5.35 -7.90
CA ARG A 170 10.93 -5.78 -7.03
C ARG A 170 10.09 -4.61 -6.55
N ASN A 171 8.83 -4.91 -6.30
CA ASN A 171 7.88 -4.01 -5.65
C ASN A 171 7.57 -4.49 -4.24
N ASP A 172 8.06 -3.78 -3.22
CA ASP A 172 7.70 -4.06 -1.82
C ASP A 172 6.46 -3.26 -1.38
N GLY A 173 5.94 -2.42 -2.28
CA GLY A 173 4.79 -1.57 -2.03
C GLY A 173 3.48 -2.34 -1.88
N THR A 174 2.43 -1.60 -1.60
CA THR A 174 1.05 -2.09 -1.51
C THR A 174 0.25 -1.79 -2.77
N ASP A 175 0.79 -0.98 -3.69
CA ASP A 175 0.20 -0.69 -5.00
C ASP A 175 1.16 -1.13 -6.13
N THR A 176 0.65 -1.22 -7.36
CA THR A 176 1.44 -1.60 -8.55
C THR A 176 2.55 -0.59 -8.80
N LEU A 177 3.79 -1.07 -8.90
CA LEU A 177 4.95 -0.28 -9.30
C LEU A 177 5.01 -0.20 -10.83
N ASN A 178 4.99 1.03 -11.36
CA ASN A 178 5.21 1.30 -12.77
C ASN A 178 6.64 1.80 -12.97
N ILE A 179 7.39 1.16 -13.87
CA ILE A 179 8.74 1.58 -14.25
C ILE A 179 8.74 1.93 -15.73
N THR A 180 9.16 3.14 -16.05
CA THR A 180 9.16 3.70 -17.40
C THR A 180 10.59 3.90 -17.88
N LEU A 181 10.80 3.70 -19.18
CA LEU A 181 12.05 4.04 -19.84
C LEU A 181 12.02 5.53 -20.21
N SER A 182 12.95 6.30 -19.66
CA SER A 182 13.13 7.71 -20.02
C SER A 182 14.09 7.88 -21.19
N ASP A 183 15.21 7.14 -21.18
CA ASP A 183 16.22 7.15 -22.25
C ASP A 183 17.07 5.87 -22.21
N SER A 184 17.63 5.47 -23.35
CA SER A 184 18.56 4.35 -23.45
C SER A 184 19.75 4.71 -24.33
N LYS A 185 20.95 4.65 -23.74
CA LYS A 185 22.22 4.81 -24.45
C LYS A 185 22.91 3.46 -24.68
N LEU A 186 22.16 2.37 -24.55
CA LEU A 186 22.69 1.03 -24.69
C LEU A 186 22.92 0.71 -26.18
N THR A 187 24.17 0.41 -26.54
CA THR A 187 24.58 -0.08 -27.86
C THR A 187 25.35 -1.40 -27.77
N LYS A 188 25.97 -1.66 -26.61
CA LYS A 188 26.74 -2.87 -26.29
C LYS A 188 26.03 -3.76 -25.29
N PHE A 189 25.00 -3.30 -24.61
CA PHE A 189 24.20 -4.15 -23.72
C PHE A 189 22.80 -4.41 -24.30
N THR A 190 22.32 -5.64 -24.11
CA THR A 190 20.96 -6.07 -24.48
C THR A 190 20.21 -6.51 -23.24
N LEU A 191 18.94 -6.13 -23.17
CA LEU A 191 18.03 -6.45 -22.07
C LEU A 191 16.90 -7.33 -22.58
N THR A 192 16.83 -8.56 -22.08
CA THR A 192 15.79 -9.54 -22.43
C THR A 192 15.11 -10.09 -21.18
N GLN A 193 13.96 -10.76 -21.34
CA GLN A 193 13.33 -11.49 -20.25
C GLN A 193 14.27 -12.60 -19.75
N TRP A 194 14.31 -12.82 -18.44
CA TRP A 194 15.19 -13.84 -17.85
C TRP A 194 14.84 -15.26 -18.28
N ASP A 195 13.56 -15.59 -18.39
CA ASP A 195 13.09 -16.97 -18.59
C ASP A 195 13.51 -17.53 -19.96
N ASP A 196 13.42 -16.73 -21.02
CA ASP A 196 13.77 -17.14 -22.38
C ASP A 196 15.08 -16.52 -22.90
N LYS A 197 15.59 -15.48 -22.22
CA LYS A 197 16.83 -14.76 -22.54
C LYS A 197 16.88 -14.21 -23.97
N THR A 198 15.74 -14.05 -24.62
CA THR A 198 15.64 -13.67 -26.04
C THR A 198 14.57 -12.62 -26.30
N THR A 199 13.46 -12.65 -25.59
CA THR A 199 12.39 -11.66 -25.72
C THR A 199 12.84 -10.31 -25.15
N PRO A 200 12.88 -9.23 -25.94
CA PRO A 200 13.27 -7.91 -25.44
C PRO A 200 12.36 -7.41 -24.32
N ILE A 201 12.94 -6.67 -23.37
CA ILE A 201 12.13 -5.98 -22.35
C ILE A 201 11.26 -4.90 -23.02
N THR A 202 9.97 -4.93 -22.72
CA THR A 202 9.01 -3.92 -23.16
C THR A 202 8.67 -3.00 -22.00
N TRP A 203 8.86 -1.70 -22.20
CA TRP A 203 8.51 -0.66 -21.22
C TRP A 203 7.11 -0.08 -21.54
N PRO A 204 6.34 0.35 -20.53
CA PRO A 204 6.65 0.30 -19.10
C PRO A 204 6.53 -1.10 -18.51
N LEU A 205 7.34 -1.37 -17.48
CA LEU A 205 7.15 -2.53 -16.62
C LEU A 205 6.05 -2.22 -15.59
N LYS A 206 5.20 -3.20 -15.33
CA LYS A 206 4.21 -3.18 -14.24
C LYS A 206 4.53 -4.32 -13.30
N ILE A 207 4.83 -4.02 -12.05
CA ILE A 207 5.21 -5.01 -11.03
C ILE A 207 4.17 -4.95 -9.91
N LEU A 208 3.43 -6.03 -9.72
CA LEU A 208 2.35 -6.11 -8.73
C LEU A 208 2.92 -6.11 -7.30
N PRO A 209 2.18 -5.59 -6.30
CA PRO A 209 2.58 -5.68 -4.91
C PRO A 209 2.56 -7.14 -4.44
N GLN A 210 3.38 -7.48 -3.44
CA GLN A 210 3.49 -8.86 -2.94
C GLN A 210 2.16 -9.45 -2.45
N ASN A 211 1.26 -8.60 -1.94
CA ASN A 211 -0.07 -9.00 -1.49
C ASN A 211 -1.12 -9.08 -2.62
N GLY A 212 -0.76 -8.67 -3.86
CA GLY A 212 -1.63 -8.69 -5.04
C GLY A 212 -1.71 -10.03 -5.77
N GLY A 213 -0.97 -11.05 -5.31
CA GLY A 213 -0.95 -12.40 -5.89
C GLY A 213 0.46 -12.95 -6.09
N THR A 214 0.58 -14.15 -6.67
CA THR A 214 1.88 -14.82 -6.90
C THR A 214 2.57 -14.42 -8.20
N ASN A 215 1.85 -13.77 -9.11
CA ASN A 215 2.33 -13.52 -10.47
C ASN A 215 2.81 -12.08 -10.60
N ASN A 216 3.94 -11.88 -11.28
CA ASN A 216 4.46 -10.57 -11.67
C ASN A 216 4.80 -9.62 -10.49
N ILE A 217 5.23 -10.18 -9.36
CA ILE A 217 5.72 -9.42 -8.17
C ILE A 217 7.18 -8.98 -8.29
N GLU A 218 7.87 -9.45 -9.34
CA GLU A 218 9.23 -9.05 -9.69
C GLU A 218 9.43 -9.08 -11.21
N ALA A 219 10.28 -8.19 -11.72
CA ALA A 219 10.76 -8.21 -13.08
C ALA A 219 12.18 -8.78 -13.12
N LYS A 220 12.37 -9.92 -13.80
CA LYS A 220 13.67 -10.55 -14.01
C LYS A 220 14.17 -10.25 -15.41
N ILE A 221 15.27 -9.52 -15.48
CA ILE A 221 15.88 -9.02 -16.71
C ILE A 221 17.21 -9.73 -16.89
N ASN A 222 17.39 -10.39 -18.03
CA ASN A 222 18.68 -10.85 -18.48
C ASN A 222 19.44 -9.69 -19.13
N VAL A 223 20.66 -9.45 -18.65
CA VAL A 223 21.60 -8.47 -19.21
C VAL A 223 22.72 -9.22 -19.91
N ARG A 224 22.97 -8.89 -21.18
CA ARG A 224 24.09 -9.43 -21.98
C ARG A 224 24.88 -8.31 -22.63
N VAL A 225 26.20 -8.41 -22.59
CA VAL A 225 27.10 -7.57 -23.39
C VAL A 225 27.38 -8.21 -24.76
N ASP A 226 27.47 -7.39 -25.80
CA ASP A 226 28.08 -7.72 -27.08
C ASP A 226 29.61 -7.85 -26.90
N SER A 227 30.06 -9.08 -26.71
CA SER A 227 31.47 -9.44 -26.49
C SER A 227 32.27 -9.64 -27.79
N SER A 228 31.76 -9.19 -28.94
CA SER A 228 32.43 -9.36 -30.23
C SER A 228 33.72 -8.55 -30.39
N ALA A 229 33.91 -7.52 -29.56
CA ALA A 229 35.09 -6.66 -29.55
C ALA A 229 35.70 -6.57 -28.15
N ASN A 230 37.03 -6.61 -28.07
CA ASN A 230 37.75 -6.36 -26.82
C ASN A 230 37.58 -4.90 -26.38
N GLY A 231 37.60 -4.66 -25.08
CA GLY A 231 37.55 -3.32 -24.49
C GLY A 231 36.74 -3.27 -23.21
N THR A 232 36.76 -2.12 -22.56
CA THR A 232 35.84 -1.83 -21.45
C THR A 232 34.69 -0.99 -22.00
N PHE A 233 33.47 -1.48 -21.81
CA PHE A 233 32.24 -0.80 -22.21
C PHE A 233 31.51 -0.34 -20.95
N GLU A 234 31.09 0.92 -20.93
CA GLU A 234 30.24 1.50 -19.88
C GLU A 234 29.13 2.30 -20.57
N GLU A 235 27.87 1.90 -20.37
CA GLU A 235 26.69 2.52 -21.01
C GLU A 235 25.56 2.71 -20.00
N SER A 236 24.64 3.62 -20.30
CA SER A 236 23.61 4.05 -19.37
C SER A 236 22.20 3.77 -19.86
N LEU A 237 21.34 3.34 -18.94
CA LEU A 237 19.88 3.29 -19.07
C LEU A 237 19.27 4.28 -18.07
N PHE A 238 18.22 4.99 -18.48
CA PHE A 238 17.55 5.98 -17.64
C PHE A 238 16.11 5.56 -17.41
N LEU A 239 15.78 5.23 -16.16
CA LEU A 239 14.44 4.76 -15.77
C LEU A 239 13.80 5.72 -14.77
N ASP A 240 12.48 5.85 -14.83
CA ASP A 240 11.68 6.53 -13.82
C ASP A 240 10.64 5.58 -13.24
N SER A 241 10.21 5.83 -12.01
CA SER A 241 9.20 5.02 -11.32
C SER A 241 8.17 5.87 -10.60
N ASP A 242 7.01 5.31 -10.33
CA ASP A 242 5.97 5.96 -9.53
C ASP A 242 6.13 5.82 -8.01
N ASP A 243 7.30 5.35 -7.53
CA ASP A 243 7.62 5.30 -6.09
C ASP A 243 7.55 6.72 -5.47
N PRO A 244 6.72 6.94 -4.44
CA PRO A 244 6.50 8.26 -3.85
C PRO A 244 7.62 8.73 -2.91
N ASP A 245 8.63 7.90 -2.61
CA ASP A 245 9.78 8.30 -1.79
C ASP A 245 10.67 9.29 -2.53
N ASP A 246 10.98 10.41 -1.88
CA ASP A 246 11.70 11.51 -2.51
C ASP A 246 13.16 11.14 -2.86
N SER A 247 13.73 10.14 -2.17
CA SER A 247 15.05 9.60 -2.53
C SER A 247 15.04 8.84 -3.86
N ARG A 248 13.89 8.26 -4.23
CA ARG A 248 13.71 7.40 -5.41
C ARG A 248 12.92 8.05 -6.54
N LYS A 249 12.29 9.21 -6.30
CA LYS A 249 11.64 10.02 -7.35
C LYS A 249 12.57 10.45 -8.47
N GLY A 250 11.97 10.55 -9.66
CA GLY A 250 12.58 11.07 -10.87
C GLY A 250 13.52 10.09 -11.54
N VAL A 251 13.93 10.46 -12.75
CA VAL A 251 14.79 9.64 -13.60
C VAL A 251 16.10 9.26 -12.89
N LYS A 252 16.38 7.96 -12.80
CA LYS A 252 17.61 7.37 -12.29
C LYS A 252 18.45 6.81 -13.41
N GLU A 253 19.74 7.08 -13.37
CA GLU A 253 20.73 6.48 -14.25
C GLU A 253 21.17 5.13 -13.68
N ILE A 254 21.17 4.12 -14.54
CA ILE A 254 21.70 2.78 -14.29
C ILE A 254 22.83 2.56 -15.28
N LYS A 255 24.04 2.39 -14.76
CA LYS A 255 25.23 2.17 -15.56
C LYS A 255 25.54 0.68 -15.68
N PHE A 256 25.79 0.21 -16.88
CA PHE A 256 26.19 -1.15 -17.19
C PHE A 256 27.65 -1.15 -17.60
N LYS A 257 28.47 -2.01 -16.97
CA LYS A 257 29.88 -2.15 -17.28
C LYS A 257 30.26 -3.58 -17.59
N ALA A 258 31.15 -3.75 -18.55
CA ALA A 258 31.80 -5.02 -18.85
C ALA A 258 33.20 -4.78 -19.41
N THR A 259 34.14 -5.68 -19.11
CA THR A 259 35.46 -5.71 -19.75
C THR A 259 35.60 -6.96 -20.59
N VAL A 260 35.65 -6.80 -21.90
CA VAL A 260 35.80 -7.91 -22.85
C VAL A 260 37.28 -8.09 -23.20
N TYR A 261 37.79 -9.31 -23.04
CA TYR A 261 39.20 -9.64 -23.25
C TYR A 261 39.38 -10.96 -24.01
N ASN A 262 40.55 -11.12 -24.63
CA ASN A 262 41.00 -12.38 -25.17
C ASN A 262 42.36 -12.76 -24.57
N GLU A 263 42.57 -14.05 -24.33
CA GLU A 263 43.92 -14.57 -24.07
C GLU A 263 44.59 -14.87 -25.40
N ASN A 264 45.75 -14.25 -25.67
CA ASN A 264 46.63 -14.74 -26.72
C ASN A 264 47.24 -16.07 -26.23
N ARG A 265 46.75 -17.20 -26.72
CA ARG A 265 47.40 -18.50 -26.51
C ARG A 265 48.42 -18.73 -27.61
N VAL A 266 49.71 -18.74 -27.25
CA VAL A 266 50.75 -19.28 -28.13
C VAL A 266 50.58 -20.80 -28.14
N ILE A 267 50.14 -21.36 -29.26
CA ILE A 267 50.19 -22.81 -29.48
C ILE A 267 51.60 -23.10 -29.99
N ILE A 268 52.44 -23.71 -29.16
CA ILE A 268 53.71 -24.27 -29.60
C ILE A 268 53.36 -25.60 -30.29
N GLN A 269 53.52 -25.66 -31.62
CA GLN A 269 53.51 -26.90 -32.39
C GLN A 269 54.88 -27.57 -32.35
#